data_AF-A0A936DCI2-F1
#
_entry.id   AF-A0A936DCI2-F1
#
_cell.length_a   1.000
_cell.length_b   1.000
_cell.length_c   1.000
_cell.angle_alpha   90.00
_cell.angle_beta   90.00
_cell.angle_gamma   90.00
#
_symmetry.space_group_name_H-M   'P 1'
#
loop_
_entity.id
_entity.type
_entity.pdbx_description
1 polymer ?
#
loop_
_entity_poly.entity_id
_entity_poly.type
_entity_poly.pdbx_seq_one_letter_code
_entity_poly.pdbx_strand_id
1 'polypeptide(L)'
;MSPRSTSPSARAALVLFASMLVPTACDDKKGDEKADADKAKADEEAKKKADEEAAKKATADEEAKKKAAADEEAKKKAAADEEAKQKAAADEEAKKKAEEEAKKPVLLSEIQIKGAGGMFSGSSGALQINAKIKFNEQLNSGTFVHVKSVCKKDARLVADVAWVNLTTYDKQMHQYTAGETAEVMGQVYTQGADAAMSPCQMEFRLGSGSGGVSVPLKTACFDGSATKEGPCEPPIAAAAMSGASQPIEVADVTAKATTGYGSSQGLQLSEVLQINTPVDDSARITTKATCTVGTQKFVDVQFAPMFAGPFKYESGESVLRTSTHFWSQGFAFTDPLSLCDVTFALWKQKTGSWGEYEETRLKQVCWRDAKINEGACDPAAPAAATPTLLAAGSVTVDGVKLELAAPYGGAANTFNAKIQADVTIKTPVDQQSGIDAHVTCKVGSAERVEKTWVMGVDLYYLAPGETTRITGQAFTSEPLAAAPKSCEVVFTGGKRFAGPGETQAELGRWCLKKDKLKAGKC
;
A
#
# COMPACT_ATOMS: atom_id res chain seq x y z
N MET A 1 35.59 -4.04 42.83
CA MET A 1 35.83 -5.30 43.57
C MET A 1 35.44 -6.47 42.68
N SER A 2 36.24 -7.53 42.66
CA SER A 2 35.93 -8.85 42.05
C SER A 2 35.79 -9.86 43.21
N PRO A 3 35.16 -11.05 43.03
CA PRO A 3 35.81 -12.22 42.40
C PRO A 3 34.93 -12.85 41.28
N ARG A 4 35.43 -13.55 40.24
CA ARG A 4 36.12 -14.87 40.18
C ARG A 4 35.24 -16.00 40.79
N SER A 5 35.05 -17.19 40.21
CA SER A 5 35.87 -18.00 39.28
C SER A 5 34.98 -19.12 38.63
N THR A 6 35.31 -19.94 37.61
CA THR A 6 36.57 -20.22 36.87
C THR A 6 36.30 -20.57 35.36
N SER A 7 36.93 -21.64 34.82
CA SER A 7 36.91 -22.21 33.44
C SER A 7 37.27 -23.73 33.56
N PRO A 8 37.59 -24.60 32.55
CA PRO A 8 37.89 -24.34 31.12
C PRO A 8 37.47 -25.40 30.04
N SER A 9 37.75 -25.02 28.77
CA SER A 9 38.11 -25.87 27.60
C SER A 9 37.07 -26.77 26.90
N ALA A 10 37.15 -27.04 25.59
CA ALA A 10 38.23 -26.79 24.61
C ALA A 10 37.73 -26.35 23.22
N ARG A 11 38.62 -25.75 22.42
CA ARG A 11 38.42 -25.41 20.98
C ARG A 11 39.16 -26.42 20.09
N ALA A 12 38.60 -26.72 18.91
CA ALA A 12 39.36 -26.76 17.66
C ALA A 12 38.40 -26.73 16.45
N ALA A 13 38.63 -25.81 15.51
CA ALA A 13 38.08 -25.83 14.16
C ALA A 13 39.19 -25.38 13.20
N LEU A 14 39.30 -26.03 12.04
CA LEU A 14 40.18 -25.62 10.95
C LEU A 14 39.49 -25.95 9.62
N VAL A 15 39.64 -25.08 8.62
CA VAL A 15 38.89 -25.12 7.36
C VAL A 15 39.82 -24.70 6.20
N LEU A 16 39.50 -25.14 4.97
CA LEU A 16 40.08 -24.80 3.66
C LEU A 16 41.48 -25.40 3.37
N PHE A 17 41.74 -26.03 2.22
CA PHE A 17 41.45 -25.58 0.84
C PHE A 17 41.18 -26.71 -0.17
N ALA A 18 40.53 -26.31 -1.27
CA ALA A 18 40.42 -26.96 -2.59
C ALA A 18 41.82 -27.28 -3.24
N SER A 19 41.98 -28.01 -4.36
CA SER A 19 41.12 -28.13 -5.55
C SER A 19 41.52 -29.30 -6.49
N MET A 20 40.63 -29.63 -7.46
CA MET A 20 40.90 -30.08 -8.85
C MET A 20 41.35 -31.52 -9.23
N LEU A 21 40.51 -32.10 -10.10
CA LEU A 21 40.79 -32.79 -11.38
C LEU A 21 41.31 -34.26 -11.45
N VAL A 22 40.54 -35.02 -12.25
CA VAL A 22 40.77 -36.33 -12.91
C VAL A 22 41.28 -36.06 -14.37
N PRO A 23 41.60 -37.02 -15.29
CA PRO A 23 41.70 -38.49 -15.19
C PRO A 23 42.87 -39.16 -16.00
N THR A 24 42.75 -40.49 -16.20
CA THR A 24 43.12 -41.32 -17.38
C THR A 24 44.55 -41.81 -17.67
N ALA A 25 44.62 -43.15 -17.75
CA ALA A 25 45.15 -43.97 -18.86
C ALA A 25 46.64 -44.39 -18.95
N CYS A 26 46.76 -45.59 -19.53
CA CYS A 26 47.87 -46.41 -20.02
C CYS A 26 49.09 -45.65 -20.61
N ASP A 27 50.28 -46.25 -20.83
CA ASP A 27 50.52 -47.58 -21.42
C ASP A 27 52.01 -48.05 -21.33
N ASP A 28 52.22 -49.32 -21.69
CA ASP A 28 53.40 -50.00 -22.26
C ASP A 28 54.85 -49.99 -21.68
N LYS A 29 55.35 -51.23 -21.46
CA LYS A 29 56.64 -51.88 -21.85
C LYS A 29 57.95 -51.03 -21.83
N LYS A 30 59.11 -51.50 -21.33
CA LYS A 30 59.88 -52.70 -21.80
C LYS A 30 61.26 -52.79 -21.09
N GLY A 31 61.96 -53.94 -21.18
CA GLY A 31 63.37 -54.17 -20.78
C GLY A 31 63.52 -54.92 -19.45
N ASP A 32 63.96 -56.18 -19.38
CA ASP A 32 65.33 -56.72 -19.62
C ASP A 32 66.32 -56.24 -18.53
N GLU A 33 67.18 -57.06 -17.89
CA GLU A 33 67.68 -58.42 -18.19
C GLU A 33 68.31 -59.07 -16.93
N LYS A 34 68.47 -60.41 -16.90
CA LYS A 34 69.44 -61.20 -16.06
C LYS A 34 69.27 -61.20 -14.51
N ALA A 35 69.69 -62.22 -13.75
CA ALA A 35 70.31 -63.53 -14.06
C ALA A 35 70.03 -64.55 -12.92
N ASP A 36 70.27 -65.83 -13.22
CA ASP A 36 70.78 -66.95 -12.39
C ASP A 36 70.71 -66.93 -10.84
N ALA A 37 70.50 -68.05 -10.12
CA ALA A 37 70.20 -69.43 -10.51
C ALA A 37 69.75 -70.25 -9.26
N ASP A 38 69.29 -71.48 -9.51
CA ASP A 38 69.27 -72.63 -8.58
C ASP A 38 68.71 -72.47 -7.15
N LYS A 39 67.55 -73.10 -6.93
CA LYS A 39 67.55 -74.37 -6.17
C LYS A 39 66.32 -75.23 -6.46
N ALA A 40 66.48 -76.22 -7.33
CA ALA A 40 65.45 -77.25 -7.53
C ALA A 40 65.35 -78.21 -6.33
N LYS A 41 64.11 -78.51 -5.91
CA LYS A 41 63.58 -79.73 -5.23
C LYS A 41 62.53 -79.41 -4.15
N ALA A 42 61.36 -78.94 -4.60
CA ALA A 42 60.13 -78.94 -3.80
C ALA A 42 58.89 -78.68 -4.68
N ASP A 43 58.62 -79.52 -5.70
CA ASP A 43 57.24 -79.66 -6.23
C ASP A 43 57.07 -80.89 -7.15
N GLU A 44 56.88 -82.07 -6.55
CA GLU A 44 56.39 -83.26 -7.26
C GLU A 44 54.90 -83.53 -6.95
N GLU A 45 54.18 -82.54 -6.39
CA GLU A 45 52.74 -82.62 -6.09
C GLU A 45 51.85 -81.67 -6.93
N ALA A 46 52.44 -80.70 -7.64
CA ALA A 46 51.70 -79.71 -8.43
C ALA A 46 51.05 -80.24 -9.73
N LYS A 47 51.31 -81.48 -10.16
CA LYS A 47 50.90 -81.98 -11.50
C LYS A 47 49.58 -82.78 -11.54
N LYS A 48 48.82 -82.85 -10.44
CA LYS A 48 47.49 -83.49 -10.40
C LYS A 48 46.31 -82.58 -10.01
N LYS A 49 46.54 -81.28 -9.82
CA LYS A 49 45.48 -80.27 -9.59
C LYS A 49 45.21 -79.35 -10.79
N ALA A 50 46.02 -79.39 -11.84
CA ALA A 50 45.90 -78.47 -12.97
C ALA A 50 44.74 -78.79 -13.94
N ASP A 51 44.42 -80.06 -14.16
CA ASP A 51 43.44 -80.47 -15.18
C ASP A 51 41.96 -80.39 -14.74
N GLU A 52 41.67 -80.22 -13.44
CA GLU A 52 40.29 -80.07 -12.95
C GLU A 52 39.82 -78.61 -12.81
N GLU A 53 40.74 -77.63 -12.79
CA GLU A 53 40.37 -76.20 -12.77
C GLU A 53 40.08 -75.62 -14.17
N ALA A 54 40.68 -76.17 -15.22
CA ALA A 54 40.52 -75.67 -16.59
C ALA A 54 39.06 -75.77 -17.10
N ALA A 55 38.33 -76.82 -16.70
CA ALA A 55 36.93 -77.03 -17.10
C ALA A 55 35.94 -76.10 -16.37
N LYS A 56 36.26 -75.61 -15.16
CA LYS A 56 35.37 -74.72 -14.38
C LYS A 56 35.53 -73.24 -14.74
N LYS A 57 36.70 -72.81 -15.23
CA LYS A 57 36.88 -71.43 -15.71
C LYS A 57 36.15 -71.13 -17.02
N ALA A 58 36.10 -72.09 -17.95
CA ALA A 58 35.45 -71.89 -19.25
C ALA A 58 33.91 -71.74 -19.16
N THR A 59 33.27 -72.36 -18.16
CA THR A 59 31.83 -72.20 -17.89
C THR A 59 31.50 -70.94 -17.09
N ALA A 60 32.37 -70.55 -16.16
CA ALA A 60 32.18 -69.34 -15.35
C ALA A 60 32.27 -68.03 -16.16
N ASP A 61 33.13 -67.95 -17.18
CA ASP A 61 33.29 -66.74 -18.01
C ASP A 61 32.09 -66.48 -18.95
N GLU A 62 31.42 -67.54 -19.40
CA GLU A 62 30.19 -67.47 -20.20
C GLU A 62 28.98 -67.01 -19.34
N GLU A 63 28.86 -67.51 -18.11
CA GLU A 63 27.87 -67.00 -17.16
C GLU A 63 28.17 -65.55 -16.72
N ALA A 64 29.44 -65.21 -16.49
CA ALA A 64 29.84 -63.85 -16.12
C ALA A 64 29.49 -62.82 -17.21
N LYS A 65 29.71 -63.15 -18.49
CA LYS A 65 29.31 -62.29 -19.61
C LYS A 65 27.78 -62.17 -19.75
N LYS A 66 27.03 -63.25 -19.58
CA LYS A 66 25.56 -63.21 -19.59
C LYS A 66 25.00 -62.39 -18.44
N LYS A 67 25.59 -62.49 -17.25
CA LYS A 67 25.19 -61.72 -16.07
C LYS A 67 25.55 -60.24 -16.20
N ALA A 68 26.73 -59.91 -16.73
CA ALA A 68 27.13 -58.53 -17.00
C ALA A 68 26.26 -57.86 -18.09
N ALA A 69 25.91 -58.59 -19.15
CA ALA A 69 24.99 -58.09 -20.18
C ALA A 69 23.57 -57.87 -19.62
N ALA A 70 23.07 -58.79 -18.78
CA ALA A 70 21.79 -58.64 -18.12
C ALA A 70 21.76 -57.47 -17.11
N ASP A 71 22.85 -57.21 -16.37
CA ASP A 71 22.95 -56.04 -15.47
C ASP A 71 23.05 -54.71 -16.24
N GLU A 72 23.67 -54.68 -17.42
CA GLU A 72 23.71 -53.51 -18.32
C GLU A 72 22.32 -53.23 -18.92
N GLU A 73 21.62 -54.27 -19.37
CA GLU A 73 20.25 -54.17 -19.86
C GLU A 73 19.27 -53.77 -18.75
N ALA A 74 19.41 -54.33 -17.54
CA ALA A 74 18.64 -53.96 -16.36
C ALA A 74 18.89 -52.50 -15.93
N LYS A 75 20.13 -52.02 -15.98
CA LYS A 75 20.45 -50.59 -15.72
C LYS A 75 19.84 -49.66 -16.76
N LYS A 76 19.89 -50.02 -18.05
CA LYS A 76 19.22 -49.25 -19.12
C LYS A 76 17.70 -49.24 -18.94
N LYS A 77 17.11 -50.36 -18.54
CA LYS A 77 15.68 -50.46 -18.25
C LYS A 77 15.27 -49.65 -17.02
N ALA A 78 16.07 -49.68 -15.95
CA ALA A 78 15.85 -48.87 -14.75
C ALA A 78 16.01 -47.36 -15.02
N ALA A 79 16.99 -46.96 -15.84
CA ALA A 79 17.15 -45.57 -16.26
C ALA A 79 15.97 -45.09 -17.14
N ALA A 80 15.51 -45.92 -18.07
CA ALA A 80 14.34 -45.63 -18.91
C ALA A 80 13.04 -45.60 -18.09
N ASP A 81 12.87 -46.46 -17.08
CA ASP A 81 11.73 -46.41 -16.15
C ASP A 81 11.80 -45.18 -15.22
N GLU A 82 12.99 -44.68 -14.86
CA GLU A 82 13.15 -43.39 -14.16
C GLU A 82 12.80 -42.22 -15.08
N GLU A 83 13.33 -42.14 -16.30
CA GLU A 83 12.94 -41.11 -17.29
C GLU A 83 11.43 -41.16 -17.57
N ALA A 84 10.84 -42.35 -17.72
CA ALA A 84 9.41 -42.51 -17.94
C ALA A 84 8.59 -42.08 -16.72
N LYS A 85 9.06 -42.33 -15.49
CA LYS A 85 8.42 -41.83 -14.26
C LYS A 85 8.54 -40.32 -14.11
N GLN A 86 9.72 -39.75 -14.38
CA GLN A 86 9.93 -38.30 -14.33
C GLN A 86 9.07 -37.59 -15.39
N LYS A 87 8.98 -38.15 -16.59
CA LYS A 87 8.13 -37.63 -17.67
C LYS A 87 6.64 -37.80 -17.37
N ALA A 88 6.21 -38.95 -16.84
CA ALA A 88 4.83 -39.16 -16.42
C ALA A 88 4.43 -38.26 -15.23
N ALA A 89 5.34 -38.01 -14.28
CA ALA A 89 5.13 -37.07 -13.20
C ALA A 89 5.03 -35.61 -13.71
N ALA A 90 5.88 -35.22 -14.66
CA ALA A 90 5.81 -33.92 -15.32
C ALA A 90 4.53 -33.74 -16.14
N ASP A 91 4.09 -34.78 -16.87
CA ASP A 91 2.83 -34.78 -17.62
C ASP A 91 1.61 -34.73 -16.69
N GLU A 92 1.64 -35.42 -15.54
CA GLU A 92 0.56 -35.37 -14.54
C GLU A 92 0.52 -34.01 -13.81
N GLU A 93 1.68 -33.42 -13.51
CA GLU A 93 1.79 -32.07 -12.95
C GLU A 93 1.31 -31.00 -13.95
N ALA A 94 1.70 -31.12 -15.23
CA ALA A 94 1.23 -30.25 -16.30
C ALA A 94 -0.29 -30.37 -16.49
N LYS A 95 -0.84 -31.58 -16.43
CA LYS A 95 -2.29 -31.81 -16.48
C LYS A 95 -3.01 -31.20 -15.27
N LYS A 96 -2.46 -31.35 -14.06
CA LYS A 96 -3.01 -30.72 -12.83
C LYS A 96 -2.99 -29.19 -12.92
N LYS A 97 -1.89 -28.59 -13.42
CA LYS A 97 -1.80 -27.15 -13.69
C LYS A 97 -2.83 -26.68 -14.72
N ALA A 98 -3.01 -27.42 -15.83
CA ALA A 98 -4.01 -27.10 -16.84
C ALA A 98 -5.45 -27.22 -16.30
N GLU A 99 -5.76 -28.23 -15.46
CA GLU A 99 -7.06 -28.37 -14.80
C GLU A 99 -7.31 -27.34 -13.69
N GLU A 100 -6.27 -26.80 -13.07
CA GLU A 100 -6.37 -25.67 -12.13
C GLU A 100 -6.59 -24.35 -12.87
N GLU A 101 -5.83 -24.09 -13.94
CA GLU A 101 -5.99 -22.91 -14.79
C GLU A 101 -7.37 -22.88 -15.46
N ALA A 102 -7.87 -24.02 -15.96
CA ALA A 102 -9.21 -24.11 -16.55
C ALA A 102 -10.36 -23.80 -15.56
N LYS A 103 -10.12 -23.88 -14.25
CA LYS A 103 -11.09 -23.52 -13.19
C LYS A 103 -11.05 -22.04 -12.79
N LYS A 104 -10.06 -21.27 -13.24
CA LYS A 104 -9.97 -19.83 -12.96
C LYS A 104 -10.88 -19.07 -13.93
N PRO A 105 -11.67 -18.06 -13.48
CA PRO A 105 -12.54 -17.28 -14.36
C PRO A 105 -11.80 -16.57 -15.50
N VAL A 106 -10.54 -16.23 -15.25
CA VAL A 106 -9.63 -15.60 -16.21
C VAL A 106 -8.22 -16.18 -16.07
N LEU A 107 -7.44 -16.09 -17.13
CA LEU A 107 -6.01 -16.41 -17.15
C LEU A 107 -5.19 -15.17 -17.49
N LEU A 108 -4.08 -14.98 -16.78
CA LEU A 108 -3.08 -13.94 -17.07
C LEU A 108 -1.83 -14.57 -17.71
N SER A 109 -1.27 -13.86 -18.68
CA SER A 109 -0.12 -14.30 -19.47
C SER A 109 0.61 -13.11 -20.06
N GLU A 110 1.85 -13.31 -20.51
CA GLU A 110 2.71 -12.27 -21.09
C GLU A 110 2.89 -11.09 -20.13
N ILE A 111 3.05 -11.38 -18.83
CA ILE A 111 3.18 -10.34 -17.81
C ILE A 111 4.52 -9.60 -18.00
N GLN A 112 4.44 -8.30 -18.26
CA GLN A 112 5.58 -7.40 -18.40
C GLN A 112 5.48 -6.26 -17.39
N ILE A 113 6.49 -6.16 -16.52
CA ILE A 113 6.66 -5.12 -15.52
C ILE A 113 7.85 -4.26 -15.94
N LYS A 114 7.69 -2.93 -15.85
CA LYS A 114 8.78 -1.97 -16.02
C LYS A 114 8.66 -0.81 -15.04
N GLY A 115 9.80 -0.26 -14.63
CA GLY A 115 9.83 1.05 -13.98
C GLY A 115 9.24 2.13 -14.89
N ALA A 116 8.41 2.99 -14.35
CA ALA A 116 7.76 4.08 -15.06
C ALA A 116 7.81 5.37 -14.25
N GLY A 117 7.94 6.51 -14.94
CA GLY A 117 7.59 7.79 -14.34
C GLY A 117 6.09 7.87 -14.06
N GLY A 118 5.71 8.58 -13.01
CA GLY A 118 4.31 8.75 -12.63
C GLY A 118 3.50 9.47 -13.70
N MET A 119 2.25 9.05 -13.87
CA MET A 119 1.30 9.74 -14.75
C MET A 119 0.90 11.13 -14.21
N PHE A 120 1.14 11.40 -12.93
CA PHE A 120 0.77 12.63 -12.24
C PHE A 120 1.99 13.26 -11.55
N SER A 121 2.69 14.15 -12.26
CA SER A 121 3.92 14.85 -11.84
C SER A 121 5.17 13.97 -11.66
N GLY A 122 6.35 14.57 -11.87
CA GLY A 122 7.62 13.84 -12.05
C GLY A 122 8.15 13.11 -10.81
N SER A 123 9.05 12.14 -11.06
CA SER A 123 9.73 11.29 -10.08
C SER A 123 8.81 10.62 -9.05
N SER A 124 7.98 9.69 -9.52
CA SER A 124 7.34 8.68 -8.65
C SER A 124 7.91 7.30 -8.96
N GLY A 125 8.07 6.47 -7.95
CA GLY A 125 8.55 5.09 -8.06
C GLY A 125 7.52 4.09 -8.59
N ALA A 126 6.86 4.42 -9.70
CA ALA A 126 5.77 3.62 -10.22
C ALA A 126 6.26 2.42 -11.05
N LEU A 127 5.49 1.33 -10.99
CA LEU A 127 5.69 0.12 -11.80
C LEU A 127 4.53 0.01 -12.77
N GLN A 128 4.79 0.18 -14.06
CA GLN A 128 3.80 -0.13 -15.10
C GLN A 128 3.78 -1.63 -15.35
N ILE A 129 2.58 -2.19 -15.38
CA ILE A 129 2.29 -3.58 -15.68
C ILE A 129 1.51 -3.61 -17.00
N ASN A 130 1.91 -4.48 -17.91
CA ASN A 130 1.12 -4.87 -19.08
C ASN A 130 1.00 -6.39 -19.07
N ALA A 131 -0.15 -6.93 -19.44
CA ALA A 131 -0.37 -8.37 -19.59
C ALA A 131 -1.50 -8.65 -20.58
N LYS A 132 -1.63 -9.90 -21.00
CA LYS A 132 -2.82 -10.40 -21.69
C LYS A 132 -3.70 -11.17 -20.72
N ILE A 133 -5.00 -10.88 -20.77
CA ILE A 133 -6.03 -11.62 -20.07
C ILE A 133 -6.83 -12.45 -21.08
N LYS A 134 -7.13 -13.70 -20.72
CA LYS A 134 -8.10 -14.55 -21.40
C LYS A 134 -9.27 -14.81 -20.46
N PHE A 135 -10.49 -14.65 -20.95
CA PHE A 135 -11.71 -14.92 -20.19
C PHE A 135 -12.11 -16.39 -20.40
N ASN A 136 -12.25 -17.16 -19.32
CA ASN A 136 -12.81 -18.52 -19.37
C ASN A 136 -14.33 -18.48 -19.14
N GLU A 137 -14.83 -17.46 -18.44
CA GLU A 137 -16.26 -17.16 -18.26
C GLU A 137 -16.50 -15.65 -18.29
N GLN A 138 -17.78 -15.24 -18.38
CA GLN A 138 -18.15 -13.83 -18.28
C GLN A 138 -18.10 -13.37 -16.82
N LEU A 139 -17.44 -12.23 -16.56
CA LEU A 139 -17.32 -11.68 -15.21
C LEU A 139 -18.54 -10.82 -14.82
N ASN A 140 -18.83 -10.78 -13.52
CA ASN A 140 -19.79 -9.84 -12.94
C ASN A 140 -19.29 -8.38 -13.01
N SER A 141 -20.23 -7.44 -13.11
CA SER A 141 -19.94 -6.01 -12.97
C SER A 141 -19.36 -5.71 -11.58
N GLY A 142 -18.17 -5.11 -11.52
CA GLY A 142 -17.46 -4.83 -10.26
C GLY A 142 -16.36 -5.84 -9.90
N THR A 143 -16.12 -6.84 -10.77
CA THR A 143 -14.97 -7.74 -10.69
C THR A 143 -13.79 -7.15 -11.48
N PHE A 144 -12.61 -7.08 -10.85
CA PHE A 144 -11.39 -6.51 -11.42
C PHE A 144 -10.17 -7.40 -11.18
N VAL A 145 -9.11 -7.22 -11.98
CA VAL A 145 -7.79 -7.75 -11.65
C VAL A 145 -7.09 -6.76 -10.74
N HIS A 146 -6.70 -7.22 -9.55
CA HIS A 146 -5.86 -6.51 -8.62
C HIS A 146 -4.46 -7.10 -8.62
N VAL A 147 -3.48 -6.27 -8.27
CA VAL A 147 -2.09 -6.66 -8.10
C VAL A 147 -1.57 -6.10 -6.78
N LYS A 148 -0.98 -6.96 -5.95
CA LYS A 148 -0.13 -6.54 -4.83
C LYS A 148 1.32 -6.70 -5.25
N SER A 149 2.12 -5.65 -5.11
CA SER A 149 3.57 -5.73 -5.22
C SER A 149 4.21 -5.66 -3.85
N VAL A 150 5.21 -6.51 -3.60
CA VAL A 150 6.11 -6.41 -2.45
C VAL A 150 7.54 -6.24 -2.98
N CYS A 151 8.10 -5.07 -2.76
CA CYS A 151 9.38 -4.63 -3.31
C CYS A 151 10.43 -4.45 -2.23
N LYS A 152 11.69 -4.79 -2.51
CA LYS A 152 12.81 -4.40 -1.64
C LYS A 152 13.13 -2.92 -1.85
N LYS A 153 13.18 -2.16 -0.75
CA LYS A 153 13.78 -0.82 -0.68
C LYS A 153 14.66 -0.76 0.56
N ASP A 154 15.97 -0.71 0.36
CA ASP A 154 16.98 -0.82 1.42
C ASP A 154 16.74 -2.07 2.29
N ALA A 155 16.56 -1.90 3.60
CA ALA A 155 16.24 -2.97 4.55
C ALA A 155 14.73 -3.29 4.66
N ARG A 156 13.85 -2.59 3.92
CA ARG A 156 12.39 -2.69 4.03
C ARG A 156 11.77 -3.48 2.87
N LEU A 157 10.63 -4.11 3.14
CA LEU A 157 9.76 -4.70 2.13
C LEU A 157 8.54 -3.81 1.94
N VAL A 158 8.59 -2.95 0.94
CA VAL A 158 7.51 -2.00 0.64
C VAL A 158 6.41 -2.71 -0.14
N ALA A 159 5.23 -2.78 0.47
CA ALA A 159 4.03 -3.32 -0.12
C ALA A 159 3.12 -2.20 -0.66
N ASP A 160 2.50 -2.43 -1.81
CA ASP A 160 1.42 -1.60 -2.33
C ASP A 160 0.47 -2.40 -3.22
N VAL A 161 -0.74 -1.88 -3.43
CA VAL A 161 -1.80 -2.53 -4.21
C VAL A 161 -2.33 -1.60 -5.30
N ALA A 162 -2.58 -2.15 -6.48
CA ALA A 162 -3.19 -1.44 -7.59
C ALA A 162 -4.19 -2.30 -8.36
N TRP A 163 -4.84 -1.65 -9.33
CA TRP A 163 -5.81 -2.22 -10.25
C TRP A 163 -5.14 -2.37 -11.62
N VAL A 164 -5.44 -3.47 -12.32
CA VAL A 164 -5.06 -3.67 -13.71
C VAL A 164 -6.34 -3.55 -14.53
N ASN A 165 -6.42 -2.52 -15.36
CA ASN A 165 -7.58 -2.20 -16.19
C ASN A 165 -7.35 -2.65 -17.63
N LEU A 166 -8.39 -2.61 -18.45
CA LEU A 166 -8.25 -2.79 -19.89
C LEU A 166 -7.45 -1.62 -20.50
N THR A 167 -6.59 -1.93 -21.47
CA THR A 167 -5.85 -0.91 -22.26
C THR A 167 -6.79 -0.04 -23.09
N THR A 168 -7.89 -0.62 -23.57
CA THR A 168 -8.94 0.07 -24.31
C THR A 168 -10.16 0.27 -23.41
N TYR A 169 -10.64 1.52 -23.31
CA TYR A 169 -11.81 1.89 -22.51
C TYR A 169 -13.15 1.75 -23.26
N ASP A 170 -13.13 1.11 -24.43
CA ASP A 170 -14.31 0.84 -25.27
C ASP A 170 -15.21 -0.26 -24.69
N LYS A 171 -14.61 -1.23 -23.99
CA LYS A 171 -15.29 -2.27 -23.22
C LYS A 171 -14.84 -2.25 -21.75
N GLN A 172 -15.70 -2.77 -20.89
CA GLN A 172 -15.42 -3.08 -19.48
C GLN A 172 -15.24 -4.60 -19.31
N MET A 173 -14.50 -5.06 -18.29
CA MET A 173 -14.15 -6.49 -18.15
C MET A 173 -15.36 -7.44 -18.09
N HIS A 174 -16.49 -6.99 -17.54
CA HIS A 174 -17.74 -7.76 -17.46
C HIS A 174 -18.50 -7.89 -18.81
N GLN A 175 -18.04 -7.19 -19.85
CA GLN A 175 -18.60 -7.23 -21.21
C GLN A 175 -17.86 -8.21 -22.13
N TYR A 176 -16.81 -8.87 -21.62
CA TYR A 176 -16.12 -9.95 -22.32
C TYR A 176 -16.75 -11.30 -21.99
N THR A 177 -16.75 -12.18 -22.99
CA THR A 177 -17.35 -13.51 -22.98
C THR A 177 -16.29 -14.61 -22.96
N ALA A 178 -16.71 -15.83 -22.63
CA ALA A 178 -15.83 -16.99 -22.57
C ALA A 178 -15.09 -17.22 -23.91
N GLY A 179 -13.77 -17.32 -23.84
CA GLY A 179 -12.86 -17.48 -24.98
C GLY A 179 -12.24 -16.18 -25.49
N GLU A 180 -12.80 -15.00 -25.20
CA GLU A 180 -12.21 -13.73 -25.63
C GLU A 180 -10.88 -13.43 -24.89
N THR A 181 -10.06 -12.58 -25.50
CA THR A 181 -8.80 -12.08 -24.92
C THR A 181 -8.73 -10.56 -25.01
N ALA A 182 -7.99 -9.94 -24.10
CA ALA A 182 -7.75 -8.51 -24.10
C ALA A 182 -6.35 -8.17 -23.55
N GLU A 183 -5.84 -6.99 -23.89
CA GLU A 183 -4.64 -6.44 -23.27
C GLU A 183 -5.03 -5.58 -22.08
N VAL A 184 -4.37 -5.81 -20.94
CA VAL A 184 -4.61 -5.10 -19.68
C VAL A 184 -3.36 -4.34 -19.24
N MET A 185 -3.55 -3.13 -18.72
CA MET A 185 -2.51 -2.26 -18.18
C MET A 185 -2.87 -1.83 -16.76
N GLY A 186 -1.88 -1.88 -15.87
CA GLY A 186 -1.97 -1.34 -14.52
C GLY A 186 -0.75 -0.49 -14.20
N GLN A 187 -0.87 0.35 -13.18
CA GLN A 187 0.27 1.05 -12.60
C GLN A 187 0.21 0.91 -11.08
N VAL A 188 1.21 0.24 -10.49
CA VAL A 188 1.41 0.34 -9.05
C VAL A 188 2.10 1.66 -8.78
N TYR A 189 1.38 2.57 -8.12
CA TYR A 189 1.87 3.89 -7.76
C TYR A 189 2.18 3.93 -6.26
N THR A 190 3.42 3.57 -5.89
CA THR A 190 3.86 3.72 -4.50
C THR A 190 4.06 5.19 -4.17
N GLN A 191 3.14 5.74 -3.39
CA GLN A 191 3.20 7.13 -2.92
C GLN A 191 4.50 7.36 -2.14
N GLY A 192 5.15 8.51 -2.31
CA GLY A 192 6.39 8.83 -1.61
C GLY A 192 7.63 8.02 -2.04
N ALA A 193 7.50 7.07 -2.97
CA ALA A 193 8.65 6.50 -3.65
C ALA A 193 9.14 7.46 -4.74
N ASP A 194 10.44 7.72 -4.74
CA ASP A 194 11.19 8.62 -5.62
C ASP A 194 11.65 7.95 -6.93
N ALA A 195 11.94 6.65 -6.88
CA ALA A 195 12.32 5.82 -8.01
C ALA A 195 11.66 4.43 -7.93
N ALA A 196 11.51 3.76 -9.08
CA ALA A 196 10.89 2.45 -9.15
C ALA A 196 11.74 1.44 -8.35
N MET A 197 11.09 0.71 -7.44
CA MET A 197 11.78 -0.21 -6.54
C MET A 197 12.07 -1.55 -7.23
N SER A 198 13.10 -2.26 -6.77
CA SER A 198 13.49 -3.58 -7.30
C SER A 198 14.44 -4.31 -6.35
N PRO A 199 14.41 -5.66 -6.29
CA PRO A 199 13.44 -6.53 -6.95
C PRO A 199 12.05 -6.45 -6.30
N CYS A 200 11.03 -6.79 -7.06
CA CYS A 200 9.63 -6.81 -6.64
C CYS A 200 8.98 -8.15 -6.99
N GLN A 201 8.25 -8.72 -6.03
CA GLN A 201 7.37 -9.86 -6.26
C GLN A 201 5.94 -9.33 -6.37
N MET A 202 5.22 -9.72 -7.42
CA MET A 202 3.83 -9.38 -7.65
C MET A 202 2.93 -10.60 -7.52
N GLU A 203 1.80 -10.43 -6.85
CA GLU A 203 0.70 -11.39 -6.81
C GLU A 203 -0.52 -10.76 -7.47
N PHE A 204 -1.12 -11.47 -8.42
CA PHE A 204 -2.32 -11.07 -9.15
C PHE A 204 -3.53 -11.85 -8.66
N ARG A 205 -4.61 -11.14 -8.34
CA ARG A 205 -5.88 -11.74 -7.91
C ARG A 205 -7.06 -11.15 -8.68
N LEU A 206 -8.03 -11.98 -8.99
CA LEU A 206 -9.36 -11.51 -9.40
C LEU A 206 -10.20 -11.26 -8.15
N GLY A 207 -10.82 -10.08 -8.03
CA GLY A 207 -11.64 -9.76 -6.87
C GLY A 207 -12.67 -8.67 -7.13
N SER A 208 -13.57 -8.54 -6.17
CA SER A 208 -14.51 -7.41 -6.07
C SER A 208 -13.83 -6.22 -5.40
N GLY A 209 -14.18 -5.00 -5.85
CA GLY A 209 -13.59 -3.77 -5.30
C GLY A 209 -13.94 -3.42 -3.85
N SER A 210 -14.72 -4.26 -3.15
CA SER A 210 -15.18 -4.06 -1.77
C SER A 210 -15.11 -5.35 -0.92
N GLY A 211 -14.19 -6.26 -1.27
CA GLY A 211 -14.03 -7.55 -0.60
C GLY A 211 -15.09 -8.59 -0.97
N GLY A 212 -14.85 -9.85 -0.57
CA GLY A 212 -15.73 -11.00 -0.82
C GLY A 212 -15.07 -12.08 -1.69
N VAL A 213 -14.86 -11.82 -2.99
CA VAL A 213 -14.20 -12.75 -3.90
C VAL A 213 -12.72 -12.39 -4.04
N SER A 214 -11.85 -13.40 -3.96
CA SER A 214 -10.40 -13.27 -4.10
C SER A 214 -9.83 -14.56 -4.69
N VAL A 215 -9.70 -14.62 -6.02
CA VAL A 215 -9.17 -15.79 -6.75
C VAL A 215 -7.71 -15.52 -7.17
N PRO A 216 -6.72 -16.29 -6.70
CA PRO A 216 -5.35 -16.19 -7.16
C PRO A 216 -5.22 -16.50 -8.66
N LEU A 217 -4.62 -15.59 -9.41
CA LEU A 217 -4.41 -15.73 -10.84
C LEU A 217 -2.98 -16.21 -11.13
N LYS A 218 -1.99 -15.37 -10.82
CA LYS A 218 -0.58 -15.62 -11.13
C LYS A 218 0.35 -14.81 -10.22
N THR A 219 1.64 -15.13 -10.26
CA THR A 219 2.72 -14.34 -9.67
C THR A 219 3.72 -13.94 -10.75
N ALA A 220 4.46 -12.86 -10.50
CA ALA A 220 5.59 -12.45 -11.33
C ALA A 220 6.71 -11.85 -10.46
N CYS A 221 7.96 -11.98 -10.89
CA CYS A 221 9.10 -11.30 -10.32
C CYS A 221 9.64 -10.26 -11.30
N PHE A 222 9.89 -9.05 -10.82
CA PHE A 222 10.59 -7.99 -11.53
C PHE A 222 11.94 -7.74 -10.84
N ASP A 223 13.05 -7.91 -11.56
CA ASP A 223 14.40 -7.75 -10.98
C ASP A 223 14.95 -6.32 -11.04
N GLY A 224 14.23 -5.39 -11.69
CA GLY A 224 14.68 -4.03 -12.02
C GLY A 224 14.89 -3.82 -13.53
N SER A 225 15.06 -4.90 -14.29
CA SER A 225 15.33 -4.90 -15.73
C SER A 225 14.40 -5.82 -16.54
N ALA A 226 14.10 -7.00 -16.01
CA ALA A 226 13.31 -8.04 -16.67
C ALA A 226 12.18 -8.55 -15.78
N THR A 227 11.18 -9.18 -16.40
CA THR A 227 10.07 -9.84 -15.73
C THR A 227 10.14 -11.35 -15.96
N LYS A 228 10.01 -12.13 -14.89
CA LYS A 228 9.85 -13.59 -14.90
C LYS A 228 8.45 -13.92 -14.37
N GLU A 229 7.66 -14.71 -15.09
CA GLU A 229 6.41 -15.26 -14.52
C GLU A 229 6.75 -16.31 -13.45
N GLY A 230 6.04 -16.26 -12.31
CA GLY A 230 6.37 -17.01 -11.09
C GLY A 230 6.88 -16.11 -9.95
N PRO A 231 7.14 -16.69 -8.76
CA PRO A 231 7.69 -15.96 -7.62
C PRO A 231 9.15 -15.53 -7.87
N CYS A 232 9.66 -14.63 -7.04
CA CYS A 232 11.09 -14.31 -7.03
C CYS A 232 11.92 -15.47 -6.46
N GLU A 233 13.19 -15.52 -6.83
CA GLU A 233 14.17 -16.49 -6.33
C GLU A 233 15.36 -15.73 -5.71
N PRO A 234 15.54 -15.76 -4.38
CA PRO A 234 14.63 -16.29 -3.37
C PRO A 234 13.32 -15.48 -3.26
N PRO A 235 12.22 -16.08 -2.76
CA PRO A 235 10.94 -15.39 -2.60
C PRO A 235 11.06 -14.12 -1.76
N ILE A 236 10.34 -13.07 -2.17
CA ILE A 236 10.23 -11.83 -1.38
C ILE A 236 9.01 -11.98 -0.48
N ALA A 237 9.26 -12.29 0.80
CA ALA A 237 8.25 -12.43 1.83
C ALA A 237 8.72 -11.74 3.11
N ALA A 238 7.80 -11.08 3.81
CA ALA A 238 8.06 -10.49 5.10
C ALA A 238 8.18 -11.55 6.20
N ALA A 239 9.10 -11.34 7.13
CA ALA A 239 9.10 -12.06 8.39
C ALA A 239 8.06 -11.42 9.31
N ALA A 240 7.15 -12.23 9.86
CA ALA A 240 6.13 -11.73 10.77
C ALA A 240 6.77 -11.08 12.01
N MET A 241 6.33 -9.87 12.33
CA MET A 241 6.77 -9.12 13.50
C MET A 241 6.12 -9.69 14.77
N SER A 242 6.87 -9.70 15.87
CA SER A 242 6.38 -10.18 17.17
C SER A 242 6.78 -9.21 18.29
N GLY A 243 5.91 -9.03 19.29
CA GLY A 243 6.19 -8.19 20.46
C GLY A 243 5.91 -6.69 20.29
N ALA A 244 5.41 -6.25 19.13
CA ALA A 244 5.01 -4.86 18.92
C ALA A 244 3.77 -4.48 19.75
N SER A 245 3.76 -3.26 20.28
CA SER A 245 2.66 -2.74 21.10
C SER A 245 1.52 -2.11 20.29
N GLN A 246 1.73 -1.83 19.01
CA GLN A 246 0.75 -1.23 18.10
C GLN A 246 0.62 -2.05 16.80
N PRO A 247 -0.57 -2.12 16.18
CA PRO A 247 -0.78 -2.89 14.95
C PRO A 247 -0.05 -2.29 13.73
N ILE A 248 0.22 -0.98 13.78
CA ILE A 248 0.95 -0.19 12.79
C ILE A 248 1.83 0.79 13.56
N GLU A 249 3.04 1.03 13.10
CA GLU A 249 3.96 2.05 13.63
C GLU A 249 4.36 3.04 12.53
N VAL A 250 4.48 4.33 12.86
CA VAL A 250 5.02 5.32 11.92
C VAL A 250 6.55 5.33 12.06
N ALA A 251 7.21 4.46 11.30
CA ALA A 251 8.63 4.18 11.40
C ALA A 251 9.50 5.36 10.93
N ASP A 252 9.04 6.11 9.93
CA ASP A 252 9.74 7.29 9.42
C ASP A 252 8.74 8.32 8.87
N VAL A 253 9.11 9.60 8.91
CA VAL A 253 8.32 10.72 8.38
C VAL A 253 9.28 11.73 7.77
N THR A 254 8.99 12.18 6.56
CA THR A 254 9.59 13.38 5.96
C THR A 254 8.51 14.41 5.64
N ALA A 255 8.90 15.68 5.64
CA ALA A 255 7.99 16.81 5.44
C ALA A 255 8.64 17.85 4.53
N LYS A 256 7.85 18.42 3.62
CA LYS A 256 8.24 19.60 2.84
C LYS A 256 7.07 20.57 2.73
N ALA A 257 7.39 21.86 2.73
CA ALA A 257 6.44 22.85 2.26
C ALA A 257 6.11 22.56 0.78
N THR A 258 4.86 22.81 0.41
CA THR A 258 4.34 22.60 -0.94
C THR A 258 3.33 23.69 -1.28
N THR A 259 2.91 23.77 -2.54
CA THR A 259 1.88 24.71 -2.99
C THR A 259 0.73 23.98 -3.67
N GLY A 260 -0.50 24.26 -3.24
CA GLY A 260 -1.71 23.67 -3.80
C GLY A 260 -2.29 24.46 -4.97
N TYR A 261 -3.52 24.11 -5.34
CA TYR A 261 -4.27 24.84 -6.38
C TYR A 261 -4.42 26.31 -5.99
N GLY A 262 -4.18 27.23 -6.94
CA GLY A 262 -4.14 28.67 -6.66
C GLY A 262 -2.91 29.14 -5.86
N SER A 263 -1.82 28.34 -5.83
CA SER A 263 -0.58 28.62 -5.08
C SER A 263 -0.76 28.69 -3.56
N SER A 264 -1.75 27.97 -3.01
CA SER A 264 -1.98 27.92 -1.56
C SER A 264 -0.78 27.32 -0.81
N GLN A 265 -0.35 27.94 0.28
CA GLN A 265 0.69 27.35 1.13
C GLN A 265 0.18 26.04 1.76
N GLY A 266 1.00 24.99 1.69
CA GLY A 266 0.65 23.65 2.17
C GLY A 266 1.82 22.87 2.72
N LEU A 267 1.52 21.73 3.34
CA LEU A 267 2.50 20.80 3.91
C LEU A 267 2.29 19.42 3.30
N GLN A 268 3.31 18.89 2.60
CA GLN A 268 3.31 17.50 2.16
C GLN A 268 4.14 16.67 3.15
N LEU A 269 3.52 15.63 3.68
CA LEU A 269 4.12 14.62 4.53
C LEU A 269 4.27 13.33 3.73
N SER A 270 5.40 12.66 3.86
CA SER A 270 5.63 11.31 3.34
C SER A 270 5.98 10.41 4.53
N GLU A 271 5.20 9.36 4.74
CA GLU A 271 5.24 8.51 5.93
C GLU A 271 5.56 7.07 5.54
N VAL A 272 6.40 6.43 6.34
CA VAL A 272 6.72 5.00 6.24
C VAL A 272 6.03 4.30 7.40
N LEU A 273 4.97 3.54 7.07
CA LEU A 273 4.18 2.78 8.01
C LEU A 273 4.77 1.36 8.10
N GLN A 274 5.19 0.93 9.28
CA GLN A 274 5.55 -0.46 9.53
C GLN A 274 4.30 -1.23 9.97
N ILE A 275 4.00 -2.33 9.29
CA ILE A 275 2.84 -3.17 9.58
C ILE A 275 3.27 -4.28 10.54
N ASN A 276 2.63 -4.35 11.71
CA ASN A 276 2.91 -5.35 12.74
C ASN A 276 1.82 -6.41 12.82
N THR A 277 0.56 -6.03 12.59
CA THR A 277 -0.59 -6.93 12.47
C THR A 277 -1.20 -6.74 11.08
N PRO A 278 -1.72 -7.79 10.41
CA PRO A 278 -2.30 -7.65 9.08
C PRO A 278 -3.43 -6.61 9.02
N VAL A 279 -3.42 -5.78 7.98
CA VAL A 279 -4.29 -4.60 7.79
C VAL A 279 -5.02 -4.69 6.45
N ASP A 280 -6.31 -4.36 6.46
CA ASP A 280 -7.19 -4.27 5.30
C ASP A 280 -7.85 -2.88 5.17
N ASP A 281 -8.74 -2.73 4.19
CA ASP A 281 -9.45 -1.48 3.85
C ASP A 281 -10.26 -0.85 5.01
N SER A 282 -10.48 -1.57 6.12
CA SER A 282 -11.16 -1.02 7.30
C SER A 282 -10.28 -0.04 8.10
N ALA A 283 -8.96 -0.10 7.95
CA ALA A 283 -8.03 0.76 8.67
C ALA A 283 -7.90 2.13 8.00
N ARG A 284 -8.14 3.20 8.77
CA ARG A 284 -7.89 4.58 8.33
C ARG A 284 -6.67 5.13 9.04
N ILE A 285 -5.59 5.34 8.30
CA ILE A 285 -4.47 6.16 8.78
C ILE A 285 -4.83 7.62 8.56
N THR A 286 -4.74 8.40 9.62
CA THR A 286 -5.07 9.81 9.63
C THR A 286 -3.86 10.62 10.04
N THR A 287 -3.68 11.74 9.34
CA THR A 287 -2.70 12.75 9.69
C THR A 287 -3.46 14.01 10.04
N LYS A 288 -3.30 14.52 11.26
CA LYS A 288 -3.77 15.85 11.66
C LYS A 288 -2.56 16.79 11.67
N ALA A 289 -2.66 17.92 10.98
CA ALA A 289 -1.64 18.97 11.00
C ALA A 289 -2.22 20.28 11.57
N THR A 290 -1.74 20.68 12.75
CA THR A 290 -2.07 21.96 13.39
C THR A 290 -0.93 22.95 13.14
N CYS A 291 -1.07 23.80 12.12
CA CYS A 291 -0.08 24.80 11.74
C CYS A 291 -0.38 26.19 12.31
N THR A 292 0.66 26.89 12.75
CA THR A 292 0.58 28.29 13.18
C THR A 292 0.67 29.21 11.98
N VAL A 293 -0.37 30.01 11.76
CA VAL A 293 -0.45 31.03 10.71
C VAL A 293 -0.82 32.36 11.37
N GLY A 294 0.10 33.33 11.32
CA GLY A 294 0.00 34.54 12.13
C GLY A 294 -0.08 34.21 13.64
N THR A 295 -1.22 34.52 14.26
CA THR A 295 -1.50 34.21 15.68
C THR A 295 -2.48 33.04 15.88
N GLN A 296 -2.96 32.40 14.81
CA GLN A 296 -3.97 31.33 14.87
C GLN A 296 -3.34 29.96 14.59
N LYS A 297 -3.92 28.90 15.18
CA LYS A 297 -3.52 27.51 14.99
C LYS A 297 -4.53 26.81 14.07
N PHE A 298 -4.25 26.78 12.77
CA PHE A 298 -5.16 26.18 11.79
C PHE A 298 -4.94 24.68 11.64
N VAL A 299 -6.04 23.92 11.57
CA VAL A 299 -6.04 22.46 11.47
C VAL A 299 -6.46 22.02 10.07
N ASP A 300 -5.73 21.04 9.53
CA ASP A 300 -6.14 20.20 8.41
C ASP A 300 -6.05 18.73 8.88
N VAL A 301 -6.91 17.88 8.34
CA VAL A 301 -6.94 16.43 8.63
C VAL A 301 -7.06 15.69 7.31
N GLN A 302 -6.08 14.84 7.04
CA GLN A 302 -5.95 14.10 5.80
C GLN A 302 -5.96 12.60 6.09
N PHE A 303 -6.48 11.84 5.12
CA PHE A 303 -6.59 10.39 5.19
C PHE A 303 -5.56 9.77 4.25
N ALA A 304 -4.63 9.00 4.80
CA ALA A 304 -3.71 8.18 4.01
C ALA A 304 -4.41 6.85 3.68
N PRO A 305 -4.75 6.59 2.40
CA PRO A 305 -5.58 5.45 2.06
C PRO A 305 -4.79 4.13 2.13
N MET A 306 -5.30 3.19 2.91
CA MET A 306 -4.74 1.83 3.02
C MET A 306 -5.37 0.86 2.01
N PHE A 307 -5.66 1.33 0.78
CA PHE A 307 -6.32 0.51 -0.25
C PHE A 307 -5.60 -0.82 -0.46
N ALA A 308 -6.25 -1.93 -0.13
CA ALA A 308 -5.76 -3.29 -0.18
C ALA A 308 -6.65 -4.21 -1.03
N GLY A 309 -7.95 -3.90 -1.16
CA GLY A 309 -8.89 -4.66 -2.00
C GLY A 309 -8.98 -6.14 -1.57
N PRO A 310 -8.71 -7.12 -2.47
CA PRO A 310 -8.71 -8.54 -2.13
C PRO A 310 -7.44 -9.01 -1.39
N PHE A 311 -6.53 -8.09 -1.04
CA PHE A 311 -5.32 -8.36 -0.29
C PHE A 311 -5.39 -7.80 1.13
N LYS A 312 -4.34 -8.08 1.90
CA LYS A 312 -3.99 -7.37 3.14
C LYS A 312 -2.55 -6.89 3.04
N TYR A 313 -2.23 -5.85 3.78
CA TYR A 313 -0.85 -5.54 4.15
C TYR A 313 -0.48 -6.47 5.30
N GLU A 314 0.60 -7.22 5.15
CA GLU A 314 0.97 -8.32 6.05
C GLU A 314 1.99 -7.88 7.10
N SER A 315 2.08 -8.64 8.19
CA SER A 315 3.06 -8.38 9.26
C SER A 315 4.50 -8.43 8.73
N GLY A 316 5.27 -7.39 9.05
CA GLY A 316 6.65 -7.19 8.57
C GLY A 316 6.77 -6.38 7.28
N GLU A 317 5.68 -6.14 6.55
CA GLU A 317 5.69 -5.23 5.41
C GLU A 317 5.74 -3.75 5.87
N SER A 318 6.29 -2.89 5.01
CA SER A 318 6.18 -1.44 5.14
C SER A 318 5.25 -0.89 4.06
N VAL A 319 4.51 0.17 4.34
CA VAL A 319 3.66 0.88 3.38
C VAL A 319 4.09 2.33 3.34
N LEU A 320 4.35 2.88 2.15
CA LEU A 320 4.70 4.28 1.97
C LEU A 320 3.44 5.06 1.56
N ARG A 321 3.14 6.14 2.27
CA ARG A 321 1.99 7.01 1.99
C ARG A 321 2.39 8.47 1.98
N THR A 322 1.56 9.30 1.36
CA THR A 322 1.70 10.76 1.40
C THR A 322 0.38 11.41 1.76
N SER A 323 0.39 12.27 2.78
CA SER A 323 -0.72 13.18 3.07
C SER A 323 -0.32 14.61 2.73
N THR A 324 -1.23 15.37 2.11
CA THR A 324 -0.94 16.75 1.70
C THR A 324 -2.02 17.69 2.21
N HIS A 325 -1.59 18.64 3.02
CA HIS A 325 -2.43 19.54 3.80
C HIS A 325 -2.44 20.91 3.14
N PHE A 326 -3.63 21.47 2.94
CA PHE A 326 -3.86 22.71 2.18
C PHE A 326 -4.89 23.65 2.84
N TRP A 327 -5.54 23.25 3.93
CA TRP A 327 -6.45 24.07 4.74
C TRP A 327 -7.55 24.79 3.92
N SER A 328 -8.52 23.99 3.44
CA SER A 328 -9.68 24.39 2.62
C SER A 328 -9.38 24.77 1.16
N GLN A 329 -10.05 24.10 0.22
CA GLN A 329 -9.77 24.11 -1.23
C GLN A 329 -10.23 25.38 -1.99
N GLY A 330 -10.37 26.53 -1.32
CA GLY A 330 -10.81 27.77 -1.96
C GLY A 330 -10.31 29.08 -1.33
N PHE A 331 -9.70 29.03 -0.14
CA PHE A 331 -9.32 30.22 0.63
C PHE A 331 -7.97 30.01 1.30
N ALA A 332 -6.96 29.89 0.45
CA ALA A 332 -5.55 29.71 0.76
C ALA A 332 -5.02 30.60 1.90
N PHE A 333 -4.05 30.09 2.66
CA PHE A 333 -3.08 30.95 3.33
C PHE A 333 -2.08 31.48 2.31
N THR A 334 -1.88 32.80 2.33
CA THR A 334 -0.77 33.49 1.67
C THR A 334 0.51 33.46 2.50
N ASP A 335 0.35 33.36 3.81
CA ASP A 335 1.46 33.40 4.77
C ASP A 335 2.14 32.01 4.85
N PRO A 336 3.48 31.96 4.94
CA PRO A 336 4.21 30.70 4.99
C PRO A 336 3.94 29.96 6.31
N LEU A 337 3.85 28.63 6.22
CA LEU A 337 3.77 27.77 7.40
C LEU A 337 5.14 27.77 8.11
N SER A 338 5.15 28.12 9.41
CA SER A 338 6.39 28.22 10.20
C SER A 338 6.55 27.10 11.23
N LEU A 339 5.43 26.65 11.80
CA LEU A 339 5.37 25.67 12.89
C LEU A 339 4.11 24.84 12.76
N CYS A 340 4.24 23.52 12.67
CA CYS A 340 3.13 22.59 12.57
C CYS A 340 3.32 21.42 13.53
N ASP A 341 2.37 21.24 14.45
CA ASP A 341 2.25 20.03 15.25
C ASP A 341 1.47 18.98 14.43
N VAL A 342 2.07 17.80 14.24
CA VAL A 342 1.53 16.76 13.36
C VAL A 342 1.32 15.49 14.17
N THR A 343 0.07 15.02 14.22
CA THR A 343 -0.32 13.77 14.88
C THR A 343 -0.74 12.75 13.83
N PHE A 344 -0.19 11.53 13.93
CA PHE A 344 -0.56 10.36 13.15
C PHE A 344 -1.38 9.41 14.01
N ALA A 345 -2.52 8.95 13.51
CA ALA A 345 -3.37 8.02 14.24
C ALA A 345 -3.97 6.94 13.32
N LEU A 346 -4.19 5.75 13.89
CA LEU A 346 -5.06 4.73 13.32
C LEU A 346 -6.46 4.94 13.86
N TRP A 347 -7.44 5.06 12.97
CA TRP A 347 -8.85 5.10 13.33
C TRP A 347 -9.57 3.82 12.94
N LYS A 348 -10.45 3.37 13.84
CA LYS A 348 -11.37 2.26 13.63
C LYS A 348 -12.79 2.74 13.88
N GLN A 349 -13.73 2.39 13.01
CA GLN A 349 -15.14 2.77 13.18
C GLN A 349 -15.71 2.10 14.43
N LYS A 350 -16.41 2.85 15.29
CA LYS A 350 -17.02 2.28 16.51
C LYS A 350 -18.10 1.29 16.12
N THR A 351 -18.10 0.11 16.75
CA THR A 351 -19.11 -0.93 16.54
C THR A 351 -20.53 -0.37 16.72
N GLY A 352 -21.39 -0.58 15.70
CA GLY A 352 -22.78 -0.10 15.71
C GLY A 352 -22.98 1.39 15.42
N SER A 353 -21.91 2.16 15.20
CA SER A 353 -21.99 3.56 14.76
C SER A 353 -21.89 3.69 13.24
N TRP A 354 -22.29 4.85 12.71
CA TRP A 354 -21.95 5.28 11.35
C TRP A 354 -21.22 6.62 11.41
N GLY A 355 -20.00 6.67 10.87
CA GLY A 355 -19.19 7.90 10.84
C GLY A 355 -18.49 8.28 12.15
N GLU A 356 -18.60 7.49 13.22
CA GLU A 356 -17.81 7.69 14.45
C GLU A 356 -16.63 6.73 14.55
N TYR A 357 -15.50 7.23 15.08
CA TYR A 357 -14.23 6.50 15.14
C TYR A 357 -13.60 6.52 16.53
N GLU A 358 -12.94 5.41 16.88
CA GLU A 358 -11.95 5.33 17.95
C GLU A 358 -10.56 5.69 17.40
N GLU A 359 -9.88 6.64 18.05
CA GLU A 359 -8.54 7.08 17.70
C GLU A 359 -7.48 6.30 18.50
N THR A 360 -6.53 5.66 17.82
CA THR A 360 -5.28 5.18 18.41
C THR A 360 -4.12 6.02 17.88
N ARG A 361 -3.52 6.86 18.71
CA ARG A 361 -2.36 7.67 18.32
C ARG A 361 -1.14 6.77 18.10
N LEU A 362 -0.48 6.95 16.96
CA LEU A 362 0.70 6.18 16.55
C LEU A 362 1.99 6.97 16.77
N LYS A 363 2.02 8.23 16.31
CA LYS A 363 3.18 9.10 16.43
C LYS A 363 2.76 10.57 16.45
N GLN A 364 3.57 11.41 17.09
CA GLN A 364 3.45 12.86 17.03
C GLN A 364 4.82 13.44 16.70
N VAL A 365 4.86 14.46 15.84
CA VAL A 365 6.08 15.16 15.45
C VAL A 365 5.85 16.66 15.34
N CYS A 366 6.88 17.44 15.62
CA CYS A 366 6.90 18.87 15.44
C CYS A 366 7.68 19.25 14.19
N TRP A 367 6.98 19.74 13.17
CA TRP A 367 7.60 20.36 12.00
C TRP A 367 7.83 21.85 12.27
N ARG A 368 9.09 22.29 12.20
CA ARG A 368 9.52 23.68 12.42
C ARG A 368 10.69 23.99 11.50
N ASP A 369 10.65 25.13 10.80
CA ASP A 369 11.74 25.62 9.95
C ASP A 369 12.27 24.55 8.97
N ALA A 370 11.33 23.88 8.28
CA ALA A 370 11.58 22.75 7.37
C ALA A 370 12.24 21.49 7.99
N LYS A 371 12.26 21.35 9.31
CA LYS A 371 12.79 20.17 10.03
C LYS A 371 11.69 19.48 10.84
N ILE A 372 11.78 18.15 10.93
CA ILE A 372 10.96 17.33 11.83
C ILE A 372 11.73 17.08 13.12
N ASN A 373 11.05 17.20 14.25
CA ASN A 373 11.51 16.79 15.57
C ASN A 373 10.47 15.83 16.15
N GLU A 374 10.87 14.83 16.94
CA GLU A 374 9.92 13.90 17.54
C GLU A 374 9.18 14.54 18.73
N GLY A 375 7.90 14.17 18.91
CA GLY A 375 7.02 14.69 19.95
C GLY A 375 6.25 15.95 19.54
N ALA A 376 5.45 16.47 20.46
CA ALA A 376 4.64 17.67 20.28
C ALA A 376 5.50 18.94 20.08
N CYS A 377 4.99 19.93 19.34
CA CYS A 377 5.57 21.27 19.29
C CYS A 377 5.41 22.03 20.61
N ASP A 378 4.40 21.67 21.41
CA ASP A 378 4.14 22.20 22.74
C ASP A 378 3.79 21.02 23.68
N PRO A 379 4.79 20.42 24.37
CA PRO A 379 4.57 19.29 25.27
C PRO A 379 3.86 19.68 26.58
N ALA A 380 3.65 20.98 26.83
CA ALA A 380 2.95 21.47 28.02
C ALA A 380 1.45 21.69 27.78
N ALA A 381 0.94 21.38 26.58
CA ALA A 381 -0.47 21.51 26.24
C ALA A 381 -1.36 20.70 27.22
N PRO A 382 -2.40 21.30 27.81
CA PRO A 382 -3.24 20.62 28.80
C PRO A 382 -4.04 19.47 28.18
N ALA A 383 -4.33 18.45 28.99
CA ALA A 383 -5.17 17.33 28.58
C ALA A 383 -6.55 17.83 28.10
N ALA A 384 -7.02 17.28 26.99
CA ALA A 384 -8.32 17.64 26.44
C ALA A 384 -9.45 17.27 27.42
N ALA A 385 -10.36 18.22 27.66
CA ALA A 385 -11.59 17.96 28.41
C ALA A 385 -12.50 16.99 27.64
N THR A 386 -13.43 16.34 28.34
CA THR A 386 -14.42 15.45 27.73
C THR A 386 -15.21 16.19 26.65
N PRO A 387 -15.29 15.66 25.40
CA PRO A 387 -16.10 16.26 24.34
C PRO A 387 -17.59 16.30 24.68
N THR A 388 -18.25 17.38 24.29
CA THR A 388 -19.70 17.57 24.46
C THR A 388 -20.36 18.02 23.17
N LEU A 389 -21.69 17.94 23.12
CA LEU A 389 -22.47 18.50 22.01
C LEU A 389 -22.19 20.00 21.83
N LEU A 390 -22.07 20.45 20.59
CA LEU A 390 -21.81 21.84 20.22
C LEU A 390 -22.92 22.78 20.73
N ALA A 391 -22.51 23.82 21.46
CA ALA A 391 -23.38 24.89 21.94
C ALA A 391 -22.79 26.28 21.60
N ALA A 392 -23.57 27.35 21.82
CA ALA A 392 -23.18 28.74 21.50
C ALA A 392 -21.85 29.18 22.13
N GLY A 393 -21.50 28.65 23.30
CA GLY A 393 -20.23 28.94 23.99
C GLY A 393 -19.05 28.06 23.57
N SER A 394 -19.27 27.00 22.79
CA SER A 394 -18.25 25.99 22.49
C SER A 394 -17.22 26.43 21.45
N VAL A 395 -17.54 27.44 20.64
CA VAL A 395 -16.69 27.96 19.56
C VAL A 395 -16.68 29.48 19.49
N THR A 396 -15.77 30.03 18.71
CA THR A 396 -15.86 31.38 18.11
C THR A 396 -16.03 31.21 16.61
N VAL A 397 -16.83 32.08 15.99
CA VAL A 397 -16.93 32.20 14.53
C VAL A 397 -16.45 33.59 14.15
N ASP A 398 -15.34 33.64 13.42
CA ASP A 398 -14.61 34.83 13.04
C ASP A 398 -14.10 34.70 11.59
N GLY A 399 -13.27 35.63 11.10
CA GLY A 399 -12.75 35.59 9.72
C GLY A 399 -13.81 35.62 8.58
N VAL A 400 -15.08 35.93 8.90
CA VAL A 400 -16.22 35.70 8.00
C VAL A 400 -16.12 36.51 6.71
N LYS A 401 -16.37 35.86 5.57
CA LYS A 401 -16.56 36.48 4.25
C LYS A 401 -17.84 35.94 3.61
N LEU A 402 -18.56 36.84 2.95
CA LEU A 402 -19.71 36.52 2.10
C LEU A 402 -19.52 37.29 0.79
N GLU A 403 -19.27 36.56 -0.29
CA GLU A 403 -18.97 37.12 -1.63
C GLU A 403 -20.08 36.71 -2.60
N LEU A 404 -20.59 37.69 -3.36
CA LEU A 404 -21.52 37.46 -4.45
C LEU A 404 -20.73 37.33 -5.75
N ALA A 405 -20.76 36.16 -6.37
CA ALA A 405 -19.94 35.84 -7.53
C ALA A 405 -20.77 35.18 -8.62
N ALA A 406 -20.39 35.38 -9.88
CA ALA A 406 -21.02 34.66 -10.99
C ALA A 406 -20.80 33.14 -10.85
N PRO A 407 -21.81 32.29 -11.10
CA PRO A 407 -21.63 30.85 -11.14
C PRO A 407 -20.65 30.44 -12.24
N TYR A 408 -19.84 29.41 -11.96
CA TYR A 408 -18.90 28.86 -12.94
C TYR A 408 -19.66 28.30 -14.15
N GLY A 409 -19.36 28.81 -15.35
CA GLY A 409 -20.09 28.46 -16.58
C GLY A 409 -21.55 28.95 -16.62
N GLY A 410 -21.97 29.79 -15.67
CA GLY A 410 -23.35 30.26 -15.55
C GLY A 410 -23.71 31.43 -16.47
N ALA A 411 -25.00 31.73 -16.54
CA ALA A 411 -25.52 32.85 -17.33
C ALA A 411 -25.02 34.20 -16.78
N ALA A 412 -24.72 35.13 -17.69
CA ALA A 412 -24.31 36.48 -17.33
C ALA A 412 -25.35 37.18 -16.44
N ASN A 413 -24.88 37.94 -15.44
CA ASN A 413 -25.69 38.65 -14.44
C ASN A 413 -26.47 37.75 -13.46
N THR A 414 -26.11 36.48 -13.31
CA THR A 414 -26.56 35.62 -12.20
C THR A 414 -25.51 35.51 -11.10
N PHE A 415 -25.92 35.22 -9.86
CA PHE A 415 -25.03 35.23 -8.69
C PHE A 415 -25.25 34.04 -7.75
N ASN A 416 -24.16 33.46 -7.28
CA ASN A 416 -24.10 32.55 -6.13
C ASN A 416 -23.48 33.29 -4.94
N ALA A 417 -23.75 32.82 -3.72
CA ALA A 417 -23.12 33.35 -2.51
C ALA A 417 -22.03 32.38 -2.02
N LYS A 418 -20.76 32.79 -2.11
CA LYS A 418 -19.62 32.07 -1.51
C LYS A 418 -19.46 32.50 -0.05
N ILE A 419 -19.25 31.51 0.82
CA ILE A 419 -19.14 31.67 2.26
C ILE A 419 -17.76 31.20 2.70
N GLN A 420 -17.10 31.97 3.56
CA GLN A 420 -15.93 31.55 4.33
C GLN A 420 -16.15 31.98 5.79
N ALA A 421 -15.75 31.16 6.75
CA ALA A 421 -15.55 31.57 8.13
C ALA A 421 -14.43 30.76 8.77
N ASP A 422 -13.79 31.34 9.78
CA ASP A 422 -12.83 30.66 10.64
C ASP A 422 -13.54 30.31 11.95
N VAL A 423 -13.49 29.04 12.34
CA VAL A 423 -14.17 28.51 13.53
C VAL A 423 -13.13 28.02 14.51
N THR A 424 -13.02 28.69 15.66
CA THR A 424 -12.04 28.37 16.70
C THR A 424 -12.72 27.64 17.86
N ILE A 425 -12.22 26.47 18.25
CA ILE A 425 -12.76 25.71 19.39
C ILE A 425 -12.41 26.38 20.72
N LYS A 426 -13.39 26.50 21.60
CA LYS A 426 -13.21 26.88 23.02
C LYS A 426 -13.29 25.65 23.94
N THR A 427 -14.21 24.74 23.67
CA THR A 427 -14.41 23.49 24.44
C THR A 427 -14.50 22.30 23.49
N PRO A 428 -13.90 21.14 23.78
CA PRO A 428 -13.94 19.98 22.88
C PRO A 428 -15.36 19.58 22.48
N VAL A 429 -15.55 19.30 21.19
CA VAL A 429 -16.86 19.03 20.55
C VAL A 429 -16.93 17.55 20.15
N ASP A 430 -18.12 16.95 20.21
CA ASP A 430 -18.30 15.51 20.00
C ASP A 430 -18.43 15.04 18.53
N GLN A 431 -18.41 13.70 18.39
CA GLN A 431 -18.73 12.87 17.21
C GLN A 431 -19.87 13.42 16.33
N GLN A 432 -20.89 13.91 17.01
CA GLN A 432 -22.21 14.19 16.49
C GLN A 432 -22.39 15.71 16.28
N SER A 433 -21.31 16.48 16.45
CA SER A 433 -21.14 17.93 16.33
C SER A 433 -21.08 18.52 14.92
N GLY A 434 -21.98 19.41 14.47
CA GLY A 434 -21.89 20.05 13.14
C GLY A 434 -22.27 21.53 13.12
N ILE A 435 -21.81 22.26 12.08
CA ILE A 435 -22.18 23.64 11.79
C ILE A 435 -22.88 23.71 10.43
N ASP A 436 -23.92 24.54 10.36
CA ASP A 436 -24.64 24.87 9.15
C ASP A 436 -24.57 26.38 8.88
N ALA A 437 -24.72 26.79 7.61
CA ALA A 437 -24.88 28.19 7.23
C ALA A 437 -26.25 28.43 6.60
N HIS A 438 -27.03 29.31 7.21
CA HIS A 438 -28.31 29.78 6.69
C HIS A 438 -28.10 31.14 6.01
N VAL A 439 -28.32 31.21 4.70
CA VAL A 439 -28.16 32.43 3.89
C VAL A 439 -29.51 32.96 3.43
N THR A 440 -29.79 34.22 3.74
CA THR A 440 -31.02 34.93 3.35
C THR A 440 -30.68 36.15 2.52
N CYS A 441 -30.93 36.11 1.21
CA CYS A 441 -30.67 37.20 0.27
C CYS A 441 -31.95 37.90 -0.19
N LYS A 442 -31.95 39.23 -0.21
CA LYS A 442 -33.12 40.06 -0.55
C LYS A 442 -33.02 40.56 -2.00
N VAL A 443 -33.68 39.88 -2.93
CA VAL A 443 -33.64 40.15 -4.38
C VAL A 443 -34.90 40.92 -4.78
N GLY A 444 -34.75 42.19 -5.16
CA GLY A 444 -35.88 43.06 -5.49
C GLY A 444 -36.80 43.31 -4.27
N SER A 445 -37.99 42.72 -4.28
CA SER A 445 -38.95 42.69 -3.16
C SER A 445 -39.05 41.32 -2.47
N ALA A 446 -38.44 40.27 -3.04
CA ALA A 446 -38.49 38.91 -2.53
C ALA A 446 -37.30 38.60 -1.60
N GLU A 447 -37.47 37.61 -0.74
CA GLU A 447 -36.40 37.00 0.05
C GLU A 447 -36.18 35.56 -0.44
N ARG A 448 -34.92 35.22 -0.67
CA ARG A 448 -34.43 33.88 -1.04
C ARG A 448 -33.64 33.36 0.15
N VAL A 449 -34.09 32.24 0.71
CA VAL A 449 -33.45 31.58 1.87
C VAL A 449 -32.91 30.24 1.42
N GLU A 450 -31.67 29.94 1.77
CA GLU A 450 -31.05 28.64 1.54
C GLU A 450 -30.25 28.22 2.78
N LYS A 451 -30.43 26.96 3.20
CA LYS A 451 -29.52 26.31 4.15
C LYS A 451 -28.47 25.58 3.33
N THR A 452 -27.20 25.93 3.50
CA THR A 452 -26.09 25.27 2.82
C THR A 452 -25.13 24.61 3.82
N TRP A 453 -24.54 23.51 3.37
CA TRP A 453 -23.50 22.79 4.09
C TRP A 453 -22.18 23.54 3.97
N VAL A 454 -21.44 23.61 5.07
CA VAL A 454 -20.09 24.18 5.09
C VAL A 454 -19.07 23.05 5.23
N MET A 455 -18.06 23.08 4.37
CA MET A 455 -16.96 22.11 4.32
C MET A 455 -15.73 22.68 5.01
N GLY A 456 -15.14 21.91 5.91
CA GLY A 456 -13.90 22.19 6.62
C GLY A 456 -13.49 20.95 7.42
N VAL A 457 -12.51 21.08 8.31
CA VAL A 457 -12.19 20.01 9.27
C VAL A 457 -13.33 19.87 10.27
N ASP A 458 -13.77 18.63 10.51
CA ASP A 458 -14.76 18.28 11.52
C ASP A 458 -14.32 18.73 12.92
N LEU A 459 -15.23 19.40 13.63
CA LEU A 459 -14.94 20.10 14.89
C LEU A 459 -14.35 19.24 16.01
N TYR A 460 -14.64 17.94 16.03
CA TYR A 460 -14.18 17.04 17.08
C TYR A 460 -12.69 16.68 16.99
N TYR A 461 -12.04 16.93 15.84
CA TYR A 461 -10.58 16.80 15.72
C TYR A 461 -9.84 17.99 16.33
N LEU A 462 -10.54 19.10 16.60
CA LEU A 462 -9.93 20.33 17.07
C LEU A 462 -9.89 20.39 18.60
N ALA A 463 -8.72 20.71 19.12
CA ALA A 463 -8.48 21.03 20.53
C ALA A 463 -8.83 22.50 20.82
N PRO A 464 -9.03 22.89 22.10
CA PRO A 464 -9.22 24.28 22.49
C PRO A 464 -8.09 25.20 21.98
N GLY A 465 -8.47 26.30 21.33
CA GLY A 465 -7.56 27.25 20.70
C GLY A 465 -7.12 26.88 19.28
N GLU A 466 -7.55 25.74 18.73
CA GLU A 466 -7.38 25.39 17.32
C GLU A 466 -8.55 25.91 16.47
N THR A 467 -8.26 26.19 15.20
CA THR A 467 -9.15 26.84 14.23
C THR A 467 -9.29 25.98 12.98
N THR A 468 -10.51 25.85 12.45
CA THR A 468 -10.80 25.27 11.13
C THR A 468 -11.39 26.34 10.22
N ARG A 469 -10.97 26.37 8.96
CA ARG A 469 -11.58 27.22 7.95
C ARG A 469 -12.72 26.47 7.29
N ILE A 470 -13.95 26.93 7.52
CA ILE A 470 -15.16 26.41 6.88
C ILE A 470 -15.50 27.24 5.65
N THR A 471 -15.98 26.55 4.62
CA THR A 471 -16.24 27.13 3.29
C THR A 471 -17.54 26.58 2.73
N GLY A 472 -18.33 27.39 2.04
CA GLY A 472 -19.63 26.95 1.52
C GLY A 472 -20.07 27.76 0.31
N GLN A 473 -21.08 27.26 -0.40
CA GLN A 473 -21.74 27.97 -1.49
C GLN A 473 -23.25 27.82 -1.36
N ALA A 474 -23.98 28.92 -1.47
CA ALA A 474 -25.43 28.95 -1.57
C ALA A 474 -25.89 29.44 -2.95
N PHE A 475 -27.10 29.02 -3.34
CA PHE A 475 -27.76 29.28 -4.63
C PHE A 475 -27.03 28.60 -5.80
N THR A 476 -26.54 27.38 -5.60
CA THR A 476 -25.77 26.63 -6.61
C THR A 476 -26.63 25.97 -7.68
N SER A 477 -27.84 25.51 -7.33
CA SER A 477 -28.78 24.85 -8.25
C SER A 477 -29.68 25.85 -8.99
N GLU A 478 -30.14 26.90 -8.31
CA GLU A 478 -30.88 28.02 -8.89
C GLU A 478 -30.22 29.35 -8.45
N PRO A 479 -29.26 29.86 -9.25
CA PRO A 479 -28.59 31.12 -8.99
C PRO A 479 -29.54 32.32 -8.83
N LEU A 480 -29.10 33.33 -8.07
CA LEU A 480 -29.85 34.57 -7.94
C LEU A 480 -29.89 35.31 -9.28
N ALA A 481 -31.08 35.51 -9.82
CA ALA A 481 -31.31 36.13 -11.13
C ALA A 481 -30.97 37.63 -11.21
N ALA A 482 -30.64 38.27 -10.08
CA ALA A 482 -30.18 39.65 -10.00
C ALA A 482 -29.37 39.86 -8.71
N ALA A 483 -28.55 40.91 -8.68
CA ALA A 483 -27.77 41.27 -7.49
C ALA A 483 -28.70 41.60 -6.29
N PRO A 484 -28.58 40.90 -5.14
CA PRO A 484 -29.40 41.16 -3.98
C PRO A 484 -29.07 42.52 -3.32
N LYS A 485 -30.08 43.17 -2.74
CA LYS A 485 -29.92 44.43 -1.97
C LYS A 485 -29.08 44.23 -0.70
N SER A 486 -29.19 43.03 -0.12
CA SER A 486 -28.43 42.56 1.03
C SER A 486 -28.54 41.05 1.16
N CYS A 487 -27.56 40.42 1.82
CA CYS A 487 -27.62 39.03 2.24
C CYS A 487 -27.21 38.91 3.71
N GLU A 488 -28.00 38.21 4.52
CA GLU A 488 -27.62 37.79 5.87
C GLU A 488 -27.09 36.35 5.81
N VAL A 489 -26.00 36.06 6.52
CA VAL A 489 -25.56 34.70 6.84
C VAL A 489 -25.64 34.50 8.35
N VAL A 490 -26.32 33.43 8.77
CA VAL A 490 -26.39 32.99 10.17
C VAL A 490 -25.72 31.63 10.25
N PHE A 491 -24.73 31.49 11.12
CA PHE A 491 -24.10 30.21 11.41
C PHE A 491 -24.79 29.59 12.62
N THR A 492 -25.22 28.34 12.49
CA THR A 492 -25.87 27.57 13.55
C THR A 492 -25.08 26.31 13.84
N GLY A 493 -25.10 25.86 15.10
CA GLY A 493 -24.36 24.72 15.58
C GLY A 493 -25.19 23.80 16.46
N GLY A 494 -24.97 22.49 16.34
CA GLY A 494 -25.62 21.48 17.15
C GLY A 494 -25.39 20.10 16.57
N LYS A 495 -26.36 19.21 16.74
CA LYS A 495 -26.33 17.86 16.19
C LYS A 495 -26.20 17.86 14.66
N ARG A 496 -25.32 17.01 14.12
CA ARG A 496 -25.16 16.73 12.69
C ARG A 496 -26.46 16.16 12.12
N PHE A 497 -26.79 16.57 10.89
CA PHE A 497 -28.02 16.14 10.21
C PHE A 497 -29.29 16.41 11.04
N ALA A 498 -29.28 17.52 11.80
CA ALA A 498 -30.40 17.91 12.65
C ALA A 498 -31.72 17.92 11.88
N GLY A 499 -32.71 17.19 12.40
CA GLY A 499 -34.02 17.04 11.76
C GLY A 499 -34.86 18.32 11.82
N PRO A 500 -35.93 18.43 11.00
CA PRO A 500 -36.88 19.54 11.12
C PRO A 500 -37.44 19.65 12.55
N GLY A 501 -37.21 20.79 13.20
CA GLY A 501 -37.62 21.05 14.58
C GLY A 501 -36.56 20.77 15.66
N GLU A 502 -35.44 20.12 15.34
CA GLU A 502 -34.30 20.06 16.26
C GLU A 502 -33.65 21.47 16.36
N THR A 503 -33.48 21.97 17.59
CA THR A 503 -32.96 23.32 17.82
C THR A 503 -31.45 23.34 17.73
N GLN A 504 -30.90 24.20 16.88
CA GLN A 504 -29.47 24.51 16.83
C GLN A 504 -29.19 25.84 17.53
N ALA A 505 -28.02 25.94 18.16
CA ALA A 505 -27.53 27.17 18.77
C ALA A 505 -27.06 28.16 17.68
N GLU A 506 -27.44 29.43 17.79
CA GLU A 506 -26.85 30.48 16.96
C GLU A 506 -25.40 30.74 17.40
N LEU A 507 -24.47 30.65 16.46
CA LEU A 507 -23.03 30.89 16.68
C LEU A 507 -22.62 32.31 16.27
N GLY A 508 -23.41 32.94 15.40
CA GLY A 508 -23.27 34.34 15.01
C GLY A 508 -24.02 34.64 13.71
N ARG A 509 -24.13 35.93 13.39
CA ARG A 509 -24.75 36.41 12.14
C ARG A 509 -24.04 37.64 11.57
N TRP A 510 -24.05 37.73 10.24
CA TRP A 510 -23.41 38.82 9.49
C TRP A 510 -24.29 39.27 8.32
N CYS A 511 -24.38 40.58 8.11
CA CYS A 511 -25.07 41.19 6.99
C CYS A 511 -24.10 41.76 5.95
N LEU A 512 -24.21 41.30 4.71
CA LEU A 512 -23.61 41.90 3.51
C LEU A 512 -24.57 42.92 2.92
N LYS A 513 -24.14 44.18 2.78
CA LYS A 513 -24.94 45.26 2.16
C LYS A 513 -24.02 46.27 1.48
N LYS A 514 -24.24 46.54 0.19
CA LYS A 514 -23.34 47.37 -0.66
C LYS A 514 -21.87 46.90 -0.56
N ASP A 515 -21.66 45.61 -0.75
CA ASP A 515 -20.35 44.93 -0.74
C ASP A 515 -19.56 45.07 0.57
N LYS A 516 -20.23 45.47 1.65
CA LYS A 516 -19.67 45.56 3.00
C LYS A 516 -20.36 44.58 3.91
N LEU A 517 -19.59 43.62 4.42
CA LEU A 517 -20.02 42.69 5.46
C LEU A 517 -19.86 43.34 6.84
N LYS A 518 -20.86 43.17 7.71
CA LYS A 518 -20.82 43.59 9.12
C LYS A 518 -21.46 42.52 10.00
N ALA A 519 -20.96 42.36 11.23
CA ALA A 519 -21.64 41.54 12.22
C ALA A 519 -23.02 42.14 12.59
N GLY A 520 -23.99 41.29 12.88
CA GLY A 520 -25.37 41.68 13.16
C GLY A 520 -26.34 41.44 11.99
N LYS A 521 -27.58 41.91 12.15
CA LYS A 521 -28.69 41.69 11.21
C LYS A 521 -28.66 42.63 10.00
N CYS A 522 -29.31 42.20 8.91
CA CYS A 522 -29.70 43.08 7.80
C CYS A 522 -30.98 43.89 8.05
#